data_AF-A0A916J5M2-F1
#
_entry.id   AF-A0A916J5M2-F1
#
_cell.length_a   1.000
_cell.length_b   1.000
_cell.length_c   1.000
_cell.angle_alpha   90.00
_cell.angle_beta   90.00
_cell.angle_gamma   90.00
#
_symmetry.space_group_name_H-M   'P 1'
#
loop_
_entity.id
_entity.type
_entity.pdbx_description
1 polymer ?
#
loop_
_entity_poly.entity_id
_entity_poly.type
_entity_poly.pdbx_seq_one_letter_code
_entity_poly.pdbx_strand_id
1 'polypeptide(L)'
;MTNSTNPTDPVEFLRKMWGNMGIPIPGMVVPTLDVNELEKKIADLKAVEGWLKMNLNMLQLHIQGLEMQCNTLNAMKNPEPGNDPAATSNPFANPALWPWNVLQQAAATTSASAGQKPDAEKEKD
;
A
#
# COMPACT_ATOMS: atom_id res chain seq x y z
N MET A 1 -8.52 -45.76 5.58
CA MET A 1 -7.54 -44.72 5.97
C MET A 1 -7.41 -43.77 4.80
N THR A 2 -7.78 -42.52 5.02
CA THR A 2 -7.82 -41.40 4.07
C THR A 2 -6.44 -41.10 3.53
N ASN A 3 -6.25 -41.09 2.21
CA ASN A 3 -5.09 -40.40 1.63
C ASN A 3 -5.58 -39.15 0.89
N SER A 4 -5.01 -38.04 1.31
CA SER A 4 -5.51 -36.68 1.15
C SER A 4 -5.51 -36.23 -0.31
N THR A 5 -6.69 -35.89 -0.82
CA THR A 5 -6.82 -34.96 -1.96
C THR A 5 -6.27 -33.60 -1.51
N ASN A 6 -4.97 -33.37 -1.72
CA ASN A 6 -4.30 -32.10 -1.43
C ASN A 6 -4.95 -30.98 -2.27
N PRO A 7 -5.66 -30.01 -1.65
CA PRO A 7 -6.33 -28.93 -2.35
C PRO A 7 -5.41 -27.75 -2.70
N THR A 8 -4.09 -27.99 -2.79
CA THR A 8 -3.06 -26.93 -2.85
C THR A 8 -2.02 -27.15 -3.94
N ASP A 9 -2.35 -27.85 -5.04
CA ASP A 9 -1.44 -27.89 -6.20
C ASP A 9 -1.84 -26.82 -7.24
N PRO A 10 -1.24 -25.61 -7.17
CA PRO A 10 -1.55 -24.52 -8.09
C PRO A 10 -1.25 -24.91 -9.54
N VAL A 11 -0.34 -25.86 -9.78
CA VAL A 11 0.07 -26.27 -11.12
C VAL A 11 -1.03 -27.09 -11.81
N GLU A 12 -1.75 -27.93 -11.07
CA GLU A 12 -2.89 -28.68 -11.59
C GLU A 12 -4.07 -27.76 -11.92
N PHE A 13 -4.29 -26.71 -11.12
CA PHE A 13 -5.27 -25.69 -11.44
C PHE A 13 -4.90 -24.93 -12.73
N LEU A 14 -3.63 -24.53 -12.88
CA LEU A 14 -3.13 -23.89 -14.10
C LEU A 14 -3.28 -24.83 -15.31
N ARG A 15 -2.91 -26.10 -15.17
CA ARG A 15 -3.04 -27.11 -16.22
C ARG A 15 -4.49 -27.32 -16.63
N LYS A 16 -5.41 -27.37 -15.66
CA LYS A 16 -6.85 -27.50 -15.92
C LYS A 16 -7.43 -26.25 -16.58
N MET A 17 -6.99 -25.06 -16.19
CA MET A 17 -7.41 -23.81 -16.80
C MET A 17 -6.89 -23.67 -18.23
N TRP A 18 -5.61 -23.98 -18.46
CA TRP A 18 -4.98 -23.90 -19.78
C TRP A 18 -5.48 -24.98 -20.75
N GLY A 19 -5.68 -26.21 -20.24
CA GLY A 19 -6.23 -27.31 -21.02
C GLY A 19 -7.71 -27.12 -21.39
N ASN A 20 -8.48 -26.41 -20.56
CA ASN A 20 -9.91 -26.13 -20.82
C ASN A 20 -10.13 -24.83 -21.64
N MET A 21 -9.10 -24.01 -21.84
CA MET A 21 -9.14 -22.81 -22.69
C MET A 21 -8.84 -23.10 -24.18
N GLY A 22 -8.64 -24.37 -24.55
CA GLY A 22 -8.61 -24.80 -25.96
C GLY A 22 -7.46 -24.25 -26.80
N ILE A 23 -6.34 -23.86 -26.19
CA ILE A 23 -5.16 -23.37 -26.94
C ILE A 23 -4.38 -24.60 -27.45
N PRO A 24 -4.30 -24.83 -28.78
CA PRO A 24 -3.88 -26.12 -29.31
C PRO A 24 -2.36 -26.35 -29.26
N ILE A 25 -2.09 -27.64 -29.06
CA ILE A 25 -0.85 -28.43 -29.15
C ILE A 25 -0.23 -28.36 -30.57
N PRO A 26 1.05 -28.74 -30.78
CA PRO A 26 1.87 -28.47 -31.98
C PRO A 26 1.17 -28.72 -33.32
N GLY A 27 1.39 -27.79 -34.26
CA GLY A 27 0.46 -27.48 -35.34
C GLY A 27 -0.13 -26.06 -35.25
N MET A 28 0.38 -25.25 -34.31
CA MET A 28 0.06 -23.83 -34.11
C MET A 28 0.01 -23.10 -35.46
N VAL A 29 -1.20 -22.70 -35.86
CA VAL A 29 -1.39 -21.57 -36.77
C VAL A 29 -0.54 -20.44 -36.25
N VAL A 30 0.45 -20.06 -37.04
CA VAL A 30 1.36 -18.96 -36.73
C VAL A 30 0.46 -17.79 -36.35
N PRO A 31 0.51 -17.28 -35.10
CA PRO A 31 -0.17 -16.04 -34.76
C PRO A 31 0.25 -15.05 -35.82
N THR A 32 -0.73 -14.40 -36.45
CA THR A 32 -0.51 -13.40 -37.48
C THR A 32 0.71 -12.58 -37.09
N LEU A 33 1.82 -12.72 -37.83
CA LEU A 33 3.09 -12.02 -37.60
C LEU A 33 2.94 -10.54 -37.98
N ASP A 34 1.77 -9.96 -37.75
CA ASP A 34 1.53 -8.54 -37.92
C ASP A 34 2.06 -7.84 -36.68
N VAL A 35 3.25 -7.29 -36.84
CA VAL A 35 3.93 -6.51 -35.81
C VAL A 35 3.02 -5.38 -35.28
N ASN A 36 2.15 -4.82 -36.12
CA ASN A 36 1.23 -3.77 -35.68
C ASN A 36 0.17 -4.29 -34.70
N GLU A 37 -0.33 -5.51 -34.91
CA GLU A 37 -1.28 -6.13 -33.98
C GLU A 37 -0.60 -6.47 -32.65
N LEU A 38 0.64 -6.94 -32.70
CA LEU A 38 1.46 -7.18 -31.51
C LEU A 38 1.73 -5.87 -30.74
N GLU A 39 2.10 -4.78 -31.42
CA GLU A 39 2.30 -3.48 -30.80
C GLU A 39 1.03 -2.95 -30.14
N LYS A 40 -0.12 -3.11 -30.79
CA LYS A 40 -1.42 -2.75 -30.21
C LYS A 40 -1.74 -3.57 -28.96
N LYS A 41 -1.57 -4.91 -29.02
CA LYS A 41 -1.77 -5.78 -27.85
C LYS A 41 -0.82 -5.43 -26.70
N ILE A 42 0.43 -5.09 -27.01
CA ILE A 42 1.40 -4.63 -26.01
C ILE A 42 0.93 -3.33 -25.36
N ALA A 43 0.45 -2.36 -26.14
CA ALA A 43 -0.06 -1.10 -25.61
C ALA A 43 -1.29 -1.32 -24.71
N ASP A 44 -2.25 -2.12 -25.16
CA ASP A 44 -3.47 -2.45 -24.39
C ASP A 44 -3.10 -3.17 -23.08
N LEU A 45 -2.21 -4.15 -23.12
CA LEU A 45 -1.75 -4.88 -21.93
C LEU A 45 -0.96 -3.99 -20.97
N LYS A 46 -0.17 -3.03 -21.46
CA LYS A 46 0.50 -2.03 -20.61
C LYS A 46 -0.49 -1.08 -19.92
N ALA A 47 -1.56 -0.69 -20.61
CA ALA A 47 -2.62 0.10 -20.00
C ALA A 47 -3.32 -0.67 -18.87
N VAL A 48 -3.63 -1.95 -19.12
CA VAL A 48 -4.19 -2.86 -18.10
C VAL A 48 -3.21 -3.03 -16.92
N GLU A 49 -1.91 -3.23 -17.20
CA GLU A 49 -0.87 -3.31 -16.17
C GLU A 49 -0.84 -2.03 -15.31
N GLY A 50 -0.92 -0.85 -15.93
CA GLY A 50 -0.99 0.43 -15.22
C GLY A 50 -2.20 0.53 -14.29
N TRP A 51 -3.38 0.12 -14.77
CA TRP A 51 -4.60 0.14 -13.96
C TRP A 51 -4.53 -0.86 -12.80
N LEU A 52 -3.98 -2.05 -13.02
CA LEU A 52 -3.79 -3.04 -11.96
C LEU A 52 -2.79 -2.56 -10.90
N LYS A 53 -1.70 -1.89 -11.29
CA LYS A 53 -0.76 -1.26 -10.35
C LYS A 53 -1.44 -0.18 -9.51
N MET A 54 -2.33 0.62 -10.13
CA MET A 54 -3.11 1.62 -9.39
C MET A 54 -4.05 0.96 -8.36
N ASN A 55 -4.73 -0.12 -8.74
CA ASN A 55 -5.57 -0.89 -7.82
C ASN A 55 -4.75 -1.47 -6.65
N LEU A 56 -3.57 -2.02 -6.94
CA LEU A 56 -2.68 -2.56 -5.92
C LEU A 56 -2.24 -1.47 -4.92
N ASN A 57 -1.81 -0.30 -5.41
CA ASN A 57 -1.43 0.82 -4.55
C ASN A 57 -2.60 1.26 -3.66
N MET A 58 -3.82 1.38 -4.20
CA MET A 58 -4.98 1.78 -3.42
C MET A 58 -5.33 0.76 -2.34
N LEU A 59 -5.25 -0.53 -2.66
CA LEU A 59 -5.47 -1.61 -1.70
C LEU A 59 -4.45 -1.57 -0.56
N GLN A 60 -3.16 -1.37 -0.90
CA GLN A 60 -2.09 -1.23 0.11
C GLN A 60 -2.33 -0.03 1.03
N LEU A 61 -2.78 1.11 0.50
CA LEU A 61 -3.15 2.27 1.30
C LEU A 61 -4.34 1.99 2.23
N HIS A 62 -5.37 1.29 1.76
CA HIS A 62 -6.49 0.87 2.61
C HIS A 62 -6.05 -0.08 3.72
N ILE A 63 -5.16 -1.03 3.43
CA ILE A 63 -4.63 -1.94 4.45
C ILE A 63 -3.87 -1.15 5.51
N GLN A 64 -2.95 -0.27 5.12
CA GLN A 64 -2.21 0.57 6.06
C GLN A 64 -3.15 1.45 6.91
N GLY A 65 -4.21 1.98 6.30
CA GLY A 65 -5.25 2.74 7.01
C GLY A 65 -6.00 1.88 8.05
N LEU A 66 -6.28 0.61 7.75
CA LEU A 66 -6.93 -0.31 8.67
C LEU A 66 -5.98 -0.80 9.77
N GLU A 67 -4.72 -1.08 9.45
CA GLU A 67 -3.68 -1.45 10.43
C GLU A 67 -3.48 -0.33 11.45
N MET A 68 -3.44 0.92 10.98
CA MET A 68 -3.38 2.10 11.84
C MET A 68 -4.62 2.25 12.75
N GLN A 69 -5.82 1.97 12.22
CA GLN A 69 -7.04 1.93 13.02
C GLN A 69 -7.00 0.81 14.08
N CYS A 70 -6.54 -0.38 13.71
CA CYS A 70 -6.36 -1.50 14.65
C CYS A 70 -5.37 -1.15 15.76
N ASN A 71 -4.22 -0.56 15.43
CA ASN A 71 -3.24 -0.14 16.43
C ASN A 71 -3.81 0.91 17.38
N THR A 72 -4.59 1.85 16.86
CA THR A 72 -5.29 2.87 17.67
C THR A 72 -6.30 2.23 18.62
N LEU A 73 -7.11 1.30 18.13
CA LEU A 73 -8.08 0.58 18.96
C LEU A 73 -7.40 -0.32 20.01
N ASN A 74 -6.27 -0.94 19.68
CA ASN A 74 -5.48 -1.72 20.63
C ASN A 74 -4.88 -0.85 21.73
N ALA A 75 -4.35 0.35 21.38
CA ALA A 75 -3.89 1.33 22.36
C ALA A 75 -5.03 1.81 23.29
N MET A 76 -6.26 1.91 22.79
CA MET A 76 -7.44 2.24 23.61
C MET A 76 -7.91 1.09 24.50
N LYS A 77 -7.78 -0.18 24.05
CA LYS A 77 -8.20 -1.36 24.82
C LYS A 77 -7.23 -1.71 25.95
N ASN A 78 -5.95 -1.46 25.74
CA ASN A 78 -4.94 -1.55 26.77
C ASN A 78 -4.37 -0.15 27.01
N PRO A 79 -5.07 0.71 27.78
CA PRO A 79 -4.41 1.86 28.33
C PRO A 79 -3.36 1.31 29.29
N GLU A 80 -2.10 1.24 28.86
CA GLU A 80 -1.02 1.01 29.81
C GLU A 80 -1.19 2.06 30.93
N PRO A 81 -1.30 1.65 32.20
CA PRO A 81 -1.31 2.59 33.31
C PRO A 81 0.14 3.07 33.49
N GLY A 82 0.56 3.98 32.62
CA GLY A 82 1.98 4.30 32.43
C GLY A 82 2.19 5.63 31.73
N ASN A 83 1.58 6.69 32.26
CA ASN A 83 2.22 8.00 32.39
C ASN A 83 2.93 8.62 31.17
N ASP A 84 2.30 8.64 29.98
CA ASP A 84 2.74 9.52 28.90
C ASP A 84 1.63 10.51 28.49
N PRO A 85 1.79 11.83 28.72
CA PRO A 85 0.85 12.85 28.27
C PRO A 85 0.76 12.97 26.73
N ALA A 86 1.50 12.13 25.99
CA ALA A 86 1.48 12.07 24.54
C ALA A 86 0.29 11.26 23.95
N ALA A 87 -0.36 10.38 24.72
CA ALA A 87 -1.46 9.56 24.22
C ALA A 87 -2.70 10.38 23.80
N THR A 88 -2.94 11.52 24.47
CA THR A 88 -3.99 12.50 24.11
C THR A 88 -3.56 13.41 22.95
N SER A 89 -2.29 13.40 22.56
CA SER A 89 -1.74 14.21 21.47
C SER A 89 -1.54 13.45 20.17
N ASN A 90 -1.89 12.15 20.10
CA ASN A 90 -1.72 11.35 18.89
C ASN A 90 -2.60 11.93 17.76
N PRO A 91 -2.02 12.65 16.78
CA PRO A 91 -2.75 13.28 15.67
C PRO A 91 -3.22 12.24 14.64
N PHE A 92 -3.16 10.98 15.03
CA PHE A 92 -3.41 9.78 14.25
C PHE A 92 -4.60 9.01 14.79
N ALA A 93 -5.16 9.43 15.94
CA ALA A 93 -6.34 8.81 16.55
C ALA A 93 -7.61 8.97 15.70
N ASN A 94 -7.63 9.90 14.74
CA ASN A 94 -8.74 10.09 13.82
C ASN A 94 -8.25 10.10 12.35
N PRO A 95 -8.41 8.99 11.60
CA PRO A 95 -7.91 8.88 10.22
C PRO A 95 -8.63 9.82 9.25
N ALA A 96 -9.85 10.27 9.56
CA ALA A 96 -10.54 11.28 8.74
C ALA A 96 -9.86 12.65 8.78
N LEU A 97 -9.02 12.91 9.79
CA LEU A 97 -8.31 14.18 9.99
C LEU A 97 -6.86 14.13 9.51
N TRP A 98 -6.39 13.01 8.96
CA TRP A 98 -5.00 12.83 8.52
C TRP A 98 -4.48 13.89 7.54
N PRO A 99 -5.23 14.36 6.51
CA PRO A 99 -4.69 15.35 5.57
C PRO A 99 -4.53 16.71 6.26
N TRP A 100 -5.39 17.00 7.24
CA TRP A 100 -5.38 18.24 7.98
C TRP A 100 -4.29 18.25 9.07
N ASN A 101 -4.04 17.11 9.71
CA ASN A 101 -3.00 16.97 10.73
C ASN A 101 -1.59 17.03 10.12
N VAL A 102 -1.38 16.45 8.93
CA VAL A 102 -0.11 16.60 8.19
C VAL A 102 0.14 18.06 7.80
N LEU A 103 -0.90 18.77 7.34
CA LEU A 103 -0.80 20.19 7.01
C LEU A 103 -0.47 21.05 8.24
N GLN A 104 -1.08 20.75 9.40
CA GLN A 104 -0.75 21.43 10.66
C GLN A 104 0.68 21.16 11.10
N GLN A 105 1.18 19.93 10.96
CA GLN A 105 2.54 19.60 11.35
C GLN A 105 3.57 20.30 10.45
N ALA A 106 3.30 20.38 9.13
CA ALA A 106 4.10 21.17 8.21
C ALA A 106 4.08 22.68 8.56
N ALA A 107 2.91 23.23 8.89
CA ALA A 107 2.76 24.63 9.31
C ALA A 107 3.40 24.93 10.68
N ALA A 108 3.44 23.96 11.59
CA ALA A 108 4.12 24.08 12.88
C ALA A 108 5.64 24.04 12.72
N THR A 109 6.18 23.22 11.82
CA THR A 109 7.63 23.17 11.54
C THR A 109 8.16 24.44 10.86
N THR A 110 7.36 25.08 9.98
CA THR A 110 7.74 26.36 9.38
C THR A 110 7.64 27.53 10.38
N SER A 111 6.76 27.43 11.38
CA SER A 111 6.62 28.45 12.43
C SER A 111 7.67 28.31 13.56
N ALA A 112 8.17 27.10 13.82
CA ALA A 112 9.21 26.85 14.82
C ALA A 112 10.62 27.31 14.38
N SER A 113 10.88 27.46 13.07
CA SER A 113 12.17 27.93 12.55
C SER A 113 12.31 29.47 12.55
N ALA A 114 11.25 30.24 12.83
CA ALA A 114 11.27 31.70 12.78
C ALA A 114 11.57 32.38 14.13
N GLY A 115 11.79 31.60 15.20
CA GLY A 115 11.86 32.11 16.58
C GLY A 115 13.25 32.15 17.23
N GLN A 116 14.30 31.61 16.60
CA GLN A 116 15.64 31.60 17.22
C GLN A 116 16.35 32.95 17.01
N LYS A 117 15.96 33.93 17.83
CA LYS A 117 16.84 35.05 18.19
C LYS A 117 18.06 34.46 18.90
N PRO A 118 19.31 34.73 18.47
CA PRO A 118 20.46 34.49 19.31
C PRO A 118 20.46 35.63 20.34
N ASP A 119 20.11 35.35 21.59
CA ASP A 119 20.29 36.32 22.66
C ASP A 119 21.04 35.69 23.85
N ALA A 120 22.15 36.36 24.15
CA ALA A 120 22.89 36.44 25.41
C ALA A 120 23.78 35.27 25.90
N GLU A 121 25.10 35.52 25.83
CA GLU A 121 26.05 35.23 26.92
C GLU A 121 27.20 36.27 26.81
N LYS A 122 27.12 37.45 27.46
CA LYS A 122 27.59 37.80 28.82
C LYS A 122 29.00 37.34 29.20
N GLU A 123 29.85 38.33 29.52
CA GLU A 123 30.77 38.41 30.67
C GLU A 123 32.30 38.27 30.45
N LYS A 124 33.03 39.36 30.78
CA LYS A 124 34.47 39.54 31.14
C LYS A 124 35.53 39.17 30.08
N ASP A 125 36.54 39.96 29.74
CA ASP A 125 37.29 41.06 30.39
C ASP A 125 37.61 42.19 29.39
#